data_AF-A0A3P5HBM8-F1
#
_entry.id   AF-A0A3P5HBM8-F1
#
_cell.length_a   1.000
_cell.length_b   1.000
_cell.length_c   1.000
_cell.angle_alpha   90.00
_cell.angle_beta   90.00
_cell.angle_gamma   90.00
#
_symmetry.space_group_name_H-M   'P 1'
#
loop_
_entity.id
_entity.type
_entity.pdbx_description
1 polymer ?
#
loop_
_entity_poly.entity_id
_entity_poly.type
_entity_poly.pdbx_seq_one_letter_code
_entity_poly.pdbx_strand_id
1 'polypeptide(L)'
;MSSYLLETLILDYYAGRTSCSSFVDMELEALFRHLGQSVRYSVNDPKGIQGDINSLSAEARKAISDRCYLDAQKVSEARWFENNKEYEKSINKWRDVFGPFFPVYG
;
A
#
# COMPACT_ATOMS: atom_id res chain seq x y z
N MET A 1 12.24 -2.14 -5.59
CA MET A 1 11.45 -1.03 -6.15
C MET A 1 12.17 0.27 -5.80
N SER A 2 12.30 1.22 -6.73
CA SER A 2 12.85 2.54 -6.41
C SER A 2 11.81 3.37 -5.65
N SER A 3 12.25 4.25 -4.74
CA SER A 3 11.33 5.15 -4.02
C SER A 3 10.52 6.03 -4.99
N TYR A 4 11.14 6.47 -6.08
CA TYR A 4 10.46 7.26 -7.13
C TYR A 4 9.29 6.50 -7.79
N LEU A 5 9.45 5.21 -8.08
CA LEU A 5 8.37 4.39 -8.63
C LEU A 5 7.22 4.26 -7.63
N LEU A 6 7.52 4.02 -6.36
CA LEU A 6 6.52 3.94 -5.30
C LEU A 6 5.75 5.26 -5.16
N GLU A 7 6.47 6.37 -5.06
CA GLU A 7 5.89 7.71 -4.96
C GLU A 7 5.00 8.03 -6.16
N THR A 8 5.43 7.70 -7.38
CA THR A 8 4.63 7.89 -8.60
C THR A 8 3.33 7.09 -8.54
N LEU A 9 3.38 5.83 -8.13
CA LEU A 9 2.18 5.00 -7.98
C LEU A 9 1.22 5.53 -6.90
N ILE A 10 1.73 6.10 -5.82
CA ILE A 10 0.91 6.74 -4.78
C ILE A 10 0.29 8.03 -5.31
N LEU A 11 1.06 8.85 -6.04
CA LEU A 11 0.55 10.08 -6.67
C LEU A 11 -0.56 9.76 -7.67
N ASP A 12 -0.38 8.75 -8.51
CA ASP A 12 -1.38 8.29 -9.48
C ASP A 12 -2.70 7.88 -8.80
N TYR A 13 -2.62 7.20 -7.65
CA TYR A 13 -3.81 6.83 -6.87
C TYR A 13 -4.61 8.04 -6.37
N TYR A 14 -3.92 9.13 -6.02
CA TYR A 14 -4.54 10.35 -5.47
C TYR A 14 -4.81 11.45 -6.52
N ALA A 15 -4.27 11.35 -7.74
CA ALA A 15 -4.30 12.41 -8.75
C ALA A 15 -5.71 12.92 -9.12
N GLY A 16 -6.74 12.08 -9.00
CA GLY A 16 -8.14 12.42 -9.27
C GLY A 16 -9.03 12.52 -8.02
N ARG A 17 -8.48 12.36 -6.82
CA ARG A 17 -9.25 12.34 -5.58
C ARG A 17 -9.43 13.76 -5.04
N THR A 18 -10.67 14.15 -4.76
CA THR A 18 -11.01 15.46 -4.19
C THR A 18 -10.97 15.48 -2.66
N SER A 19 -10.83 14.32 -2.02
CA SER A 19 -10.81 14.16 -0.57
C SER A 19 -10.08 12.88 -0.17
N CYS A 20 -9.49 12.89 1.02
CA CYS A 20 -8.92 11.73 1.70
C CYS A 20 -9.42 11.72 3.14
N SER A 21 -9.47 10.54 3.76
CA SER A 21 -9.74 10.43 5.19
C SER A 21 -8.71 11.20 6.03
N SER A 22 -9.17 11.80 7.13
CA SER A 22 -8.28 12.31 8.19
C SER A 22 -7.58 11.18 8.96
N PHE A 23 -8.10 9.95 8.85
CA PHE A 23 -7.57 8.74 9.44
C PHE A 23 -6.85 7.93 8.38
N VAL A 24 -5.52 7.95 8.43
CA VAL A 24 -4.63 7.38 7.40
C VAL A 24 -4.87 5.88 7.21
N ASP A 25 -5.13 5.15 8.28
CA ASP A 25 -5.42 3.71 8.27
C ASP A 25 -6.58 3.35 7.34
N MET A 26 -7.57 4.23 7.22
CA MET A 26 -8.73 4.01 6.38
C MET A 26 -8.41 4.01 4.88
N GLU A 27 -7.32 4.68 4.49
CA GLU A 27 -6.88 4.76 3.08
C GLU A 27 -6.01 3.57 2.68
N LEU A 28 -5.34 2.93 3.64
CA LEU A 28 -4.25 1.99 3.37
C LEU A 28 -4.69 0.74 2.62
N GLU A 29 -5.88 0.19 2.90
CA GLU A 29 -6.35 -1.01 2.20
C GLU A 29 -6.49 -0.75 0.69
N ALA A 30 -7.22 0.31 0.34
CA ALA A 30 -7.48 0.63 -1.06
C ALA A 30 -6.20 1.11 -1.76
N LEU A 31 -5.32 1.82 -1.05
CA LEU A 31 -4.00 2.19 -1.57
C LEU A 31 -3.17 0.94 -1.88
N PHE A 32 -3.05 -0.02 -0.96
CA PHE A 32 -2.29 -1.25 -1.20
C PHE A 32 -2.85 -2.07 -2.35
N ARG A 33 -4.19 -2.18 -2.49
CA ARG A 33 -4.80 -2.84 -3.65
C ARG A 33 -4.43 -2.13 -4.96
N HIS A 34 -4.47 -0.80 -4.98
CA HIS A 34 -4.05 -0.02 -6.15
C HIS A 34 -2.57 -0.27 -6.48
N LEU A 35 -1.68 -0.17 -5.50
CA LEU A 35 -0.24 -0.45 -5.71
C LEU A 35 -0.04 -1.87 -6.27
N GLY A 36 -0.74 -2.85 -5.71
CA GLY A 36 -0.66 -4.24 -6.15
C GLY A 36 -1.16 -4.45 -7.58
N GLN A 37 -2.17 -3.70 -8.02
CA GLN A 37 -2.64 -3.71 -9.41
C GLN A 37 -1.65 -2.99 -10.34
N SER A 38 -1.34 -1.73 -10.03
CA SER A 38 -0.60 -0.83 -10.91
C SER A 38 0.84 -1.26 -11.14
N VAL A 39 1.51 -1.85 -10.14
CA VAL A 39 2.91 -2.33 -10.25
C VAL A 39 3.09 -3.42 -11.31
N ARG A 40 2.02 -4.10 -11.73
CA ARG A 40 2.09 -5.13 -12.78
C ARG A 40 2.31 -4.53 -14.17
N TYR A 41 1.95 -3.26 -14.36
CA TYR A 41 1.93 -2.59 -15.65
C TYR A 41 3.07 -1.56 -15.77
N SER A 42 3.21 -1.00 -16.98
CA SER A 42 4.09 0.14 -17.20
C SER A 42 3.61 1.35 -16.40
N VAL A 43 4.55 2.09 -15.82
CA VAL A 43 4.29 3.34 -15.10
C VAL A 43 5.02 4.43 -15.86
N ASN A 44 4.29 5.33 -16.50
CA ASN A 44 4.92 6.39 -17.29
C ASN A 44 5.49 7.47 -16.37
N ASP A 45 6.70 7.94 -16.69
CA ASP A 45 7.34 9.04 -16.00
C ASP A 45 6.44 10.29 -16.06
N PRO A 46 5.96 10.82 -14.93
CA PRO A 46 5.12 12.03 -14.93
C PRO A 46 5.88 13.26 -15.46
N LYS A 47 7.21 13.22 -15.47
CA LYS A 47 8.05 14.28 -16.06
C LYS A 47 8.17 14.18 -17.59
N GLY A 48 7.76 13.06 -18.19
CA GLY A 48 7.86 12.81 -19.62
C GLY A 48 9.28 12.61 -20.14
N ILE A 49 10.25 12.27 -19.29
CA ILE A 49 11.68 12.16 -19.67
C ILE A 49 12.04 10.70 -19.97
N GLN A 50 11.66 9.75 -19.11
CA GLN A 50 12.19 8.38 -19.14
C GLN A 50 11.26 7.33 -19.78
N GLY A 51 9.99 7.66 -20.08
CA GLY A 51 9.01 6.66 -20.54
C GLY A 51 8.55 5.76 -19.38
N ASP A 52 8.59 4.43 -19.54
CA ASP A 52 8.22 3.49 -18.46
C ASP A 52 9.31 3.45 -17.37
N ILE A 53 8.99 3.97 -16.18
CA ILE A 53 9.87 3.97 -15.01
C ILE A 53 9.80 2.67 -14.21
N ASN A 54 8.90 1.74 -14.56
CA ASN A 54 8.81 0.44 -13.93
C ASN A 54 9.86 -0.54 -14.51
N SER A 55 11.11 -0.40 -14.09
CA SER A 55 12.21 -1.26 -14.54
C SER A 55 12.26 -2.66 -13.88
N LEU A 56 11.24 -3.04 -13.12
CA LEU A 56 11.16 -4.33 -12.42
C LEU A 56 10.86 -5.48 -13.41
N SER A 57 11.45 -6.66 -13.17
CA SER A 57 11.10 -7.87 -13.91
C SER A 57 9.66 -8.29 -13.66
N ALA A 58 9.08 -9.09 -14.56
CA ALA A 58 7.71 -9.59 -14.42
C ALA A 58 7.52 -10.37 -13.10
N GLU A 59 8.51 -11.14 -12.68
CA GLU A 59 8.53 -11.90 -11.43
C GLU A 59 8.56 -10.98 -10.22
N ALA A 60 9.41 -9.94 -10.25
CA ALA A 60 9.47 -8.95 -9.19
C ALA A 60 8.15 -8.16 -9.08
N ARG A 61 7.57 -7.75 -10.21
CA ARG A 61 6.25 -7.10 -10.27
C ARG A 61 5.17 -7.98 -9.65
N LYS A 62 5.16 -9.29 -9.99
CA LYS A 62 4.24 -10.26 -9.40
C LYS A 62 4.43 -10.41 -7.89
N ALA A 63 5.67 -10.59 -7.43
CA ALA A 63 5.96 -10.75 -6.00
C ALA A 63 5.53 -9.53 -5.18
N ILE A 64 5.77 -8.32 -5.70
CA ILE A 64 5.31 -7.08 -5.07
C ILE A 64 3.78 -6.99 -5.09
N SER A 65 3.15 -7.31 -6.23
CA SER A 65 1.69 -7.35 -6.38
C SER A 65 1.06 -8.25 -5.32
N ASP A 66 1.54 -9.50 -5.20
CA ASP A 66 1.07 -10.48 -4.24
C ASP A 66 1.24 -9.96 -2.80
N ARG A 67 2.40 -9.34 -2.50
CA ARG A 67 2.66 -8.75 -1.18
C ARG A 67 1.71 -7.60 -0.85
N CYS A 68 1.44 -6.70 -1.79
CA CYS A 68 0.49 -5.60 -1.62
C CYS A 68 -0.93 -6.11 -1.32
N TYR A 69 -1.38 -7.16 -2.01
CA TYR A 69 -2.70 -7.74 -1.72
C TYR A 69 -2.76 -8.41 -0.34
N LEU A 70 -1.69 -9.10 0.06
CA LEU A 70 -1.60 -9.67 1.41
C LEU A 70 -1.62 -8.58 2.50
N ASP A 71 -0.88 -7.49 2.30
CA ASP A 71 -0.87 -6.39 3.25
C ASP A 71 -2.21 -5.64 3.27
N ALA A 72 -2.91 -5.51 2.13
CA ALA A 72 -4.28 -5.00 2.11
C ALA A 72 -5.25 -5.86 2.93
N GLN A 73 -5.14 -7.19 2.86
CA GLN A 73 -5.93 -8.10 3.69
C GLN A 73 -5.64 -7.90 5.19
N LYS A 74 -4.37 -7.80 5.58
CA LYS A 74 -4.00 -7.53 6.98
C LYS A 74 -4.53 -6.18 7.47
N VAL A 75 -4.52 -5.14 6.64
CA VAL A 75 -5.13 -3.84 6.97
C VAL A 75 -6.63 -3.99 7.22
N SER A 76 -7.34 -4.69 6.33
CA SER A 76 -8.77 -4.96 6.51
C SER A 76 -9.05 -5.69 7.84
N GLU A 77 -8.21 -6.69 8.20
CA GLU A 77 -8.31 -7.41 9.47
C GLU A 77 -8.02 -6.51 10.68
N ALA A 78 -6.97 -5.69 10.61
CA ALA A 78 -6.60 -4.76 11.69
C ALA A 78 -7.76 -3.80 12.01
N ARG A 79 -8.38 -3.24 10.99
CA ARG A 79 -9.53 -2.34 11.11
C ARG A 79 -10.79 -3.06 11.61
N TRP A 80 -11.00 -4.30 11.18
CA TRP A 80 -12.09 -5.13 11.69
C TRP A 80 -11.93 -5.40 13.19
N PHE A 81 -10.73 -5.76 13.65
CA PHE A 81 -10.45 -5.94 15.08
C PHE A 81 -10.66 -4.64 15.87
N GLU A 82 -10.21 -3.50 15.34
CA GLU A 82 -10.42 -2.19 15.98
C GLU A 82 -11.91 -1.86 16.15
N ASN A 83 -12.72 -2.05 15.10
CA ASN A 83 -14.17 -1.86 15.15
C ASN A 83 -14.86 -2.77 16.18
N ASN A 84 -14.34 -3.98 16.38
CA ASN A 84 -14.82 -4.93 17.39
C ASN A 84 -14.23 -4.70 18.79
N LYS A 85 -13.44 -3.62 18.98
CA LYS A 85 -12.77 -3.27 20.25
C LYS A 85 -11.72 -4.31 20.68
N GLU A 86 -11.21 -5.11 19.75
CA GLU A 86 -10.13 -6.07 19.96
C GLU A 86 -8.77 -5.41 19.68
N TYR A 87 -8.45 -4.36 20.42
CA TYR A 87 -7.34 -3.44 20.14
C TYR A 87 -5.96 -4.13 20.09
N GLU A 88 -5.70 -5.08 20.98
CA GLU A 88 -4.44 -5.84 20.96
C GLU A 88 -4.25 -6.60 19.65
N LYS A 89 -5.31 -7.23 19.13
CA LYS A 89 -5.28 -7.95 17.85
C LYS A 89 -5.10 -6.98 16.68
N SER A 90 -5.75 -5.82 16.73
CA SER A 90 -5.59 -4.76 15.74
C SER A 90 -4.14 -4.27 15.66
N ILE A 91 -3.53 -3.91 16.80
CA ILE A 91 -2.13 -3.46 16.84
C ILE A 91 -1.17 -4.56 16.36
N ASN A 92 -1.39 -5.81 16.75
CA ASN A 92 -0.58 -6.93 16.25
C ASN A 92 -0.68 -7.08 14.73
N LYS A 93 -1.86 -6.87 14.13
CA LYS A 93 -1.99 -6.87 12.66
C LYS A 93 -1.27 -5.70 11.99
N TRP A 94 -1.27 -4.52 12.60
CA TRP A 94 -0.47 -3.41 12.10
C TRP A 94 1.04 -3.70 12.15
N ARG A 95 1.52 -4.42 13.17
CA ARG A 95 2.90 -4.90 13.23
C ARG A 95 3.22 -5.91 12.12
N ASP A 96 2.27 -6.74 11.69
CA ASP A 96 2.47 -7.65 10.56
C ASP A 96 2.63 -6.92 9.21
N VAL A 97 2.11 -5.69 9.10
CA VAL A 97 2.19 -4.83 7.92
C VAL A 97 3.48 -4.01 7.94
N PHE A 98 3.71 -3.24 9.01
CA PHE A 98 4.79 -2.26 9.12
C PHE A 98 6.07 -2.81 9.76
N GLY A 99 6.02 -4.01 10.32
CA GLY A 99 7.15 -4.67 10.95
C GLY A 99 7.32 -4.32 12.42
N PRO A 100 8.43 -4.78 13.04
CA PRO A 100 8.60 -4.78 14.49
C PRO A 100 8.74 -3.39 15.13
N PHE A 101 9.03 -2.37 14.32
CA PHE A 101 9.15 -0.97 14.76
C PHE A 101 7.80 -0.26 14.91
N PHE A 102 6.70 -0.84 14.41
CA PHE A 102 5.37 -0.35 14.74
C PHE A 102 5.13 -0.54 16.26
N PRO A 103 4.34 0.31 16.94
CA PRO A 103 4.07 0.15 18.38
C PRO A 103 3.57 -1.23 18.80
N VAL A 104 3.79 -1.59 20.07
CA VAL A 104 3.12 -2.73 20.73
C VAL A 104 1.85 -2.25 21.43
N TYR A 105 0.92 -3.16 21.67
CA TYR A 105 -0.20 -2.86 22.55
C TYR A 105 0.26 -2.81 24.01
N GLY A 106 -0.16 -1.78 24.76
CA GLY A 106 0.22 -1.60 26.16
C GLY A 106 0.61 -0.17 26.50
#